data_AF-A0A818SF12-F1
#
_entry.id   AF-A0A818SF12-F1
#
_cell.length_a   1.000
_cell.length_b   1.000
_cell.length_c   1.000
_cell.angle_alpha   90.00
_cell.angle_beta   90.00
_cell.angle_gamma   90.00
#
_symmetry.space_group_name_H-M   'P 1'
#
loop_
_entity.id
_entity.type
_entity.pdbx_description
1 polymer ?
#
loop_
_entity_poly.entity_id
_entity_poly.type
_entity_poly.pdbx_seq_one_letter_code
_entity_poly.pdbx_strand_id
1 'polypeptide(L)'
;MKNALQKFKSTPINIQLIYSSKLIDDSPTYYRDYQVPECHYETLQIHINTTGLYVLWSENNINAYGYIYKNDFNPLKPTENLLLSHDGKCNDGKFKLIIDLEINTRYILVVTTRDPKTIGNFFVYISGPNNVSLSSFCPELSSCAIRDQYNLYMKGIALTLDDILCNELQPNIVLNNQSFSIKLSVGLTIIMFVAGLISGILSFVTFQNKDAQQVGCGIYLLASSITSLLTIIMFIIKFWFVVLTRINISTSLSTLRGGCVSIEPILKLFLYLDGWLNACVAIERAV
;
A
#
# COMPACT_ATOMS: atom_id res chain seq x y z
N MET A 1 -24.54 25.80 56.41
CA MET A 1 -23.74 25.61 55.20
C MET A 1 -23.61 24.13 54.91
N LYS A 2 -24.55 23.57 54.13
CA LYS A 2 -24.57 22.16 53.70
C LYS A 2 -24.91 22.13 52.22
N ASN A 3 -24.10 21.39 51.47
CA ASN A 3 -24.42 20.61 50.27
C ASN A 3 -25.08 21.34 49.08
N ALA A 4 -24.28 21.62 48.05
CA ALA A 4 -24.75 21.68 46.65
C ALA A 4 -24.05 20.57 45.86
N LEU A 5 -24.65 19.37 45.88
CA LEU A 5 -24.30 18.25 45.00
C LEU A 5 -25.07 18.41 43.68
N GLN A 6 -24.30 18.60 42.61
CA GLN A 6 -24.34 17.76 41.40
C GLN A 6 -25.65 17.71 40.59
N LYS A 7 -25.64 18.38 39.43
CA LYS A 7 -26.28 17.88 38.21
C LYS A 7 -25.76 18.56 36.94
N PHE A 8 -24.49 18.33 36.60
CA PHE A 8 -24.10 18.30 35.19
C PHE A 8 -24.22 16.86 34.72
N LYS A 9 -25.31 16.57 34.01
CA LYS A 9 -25.59 15.28 33.40
C LYS A 9 -24.78 15.21 32.09
N SER A 10 -23.51 14.85 32.17
CA SER A 10 -22.75 14.44 30.99
C SER A 10 -23.13 12.99 30.67
N THR A 11 -23.89 12.78 29.60
CA THR A 11 -23.90 11.48 28.92
C THR A 11 -22.70 11.45 27.98
N PRO A 12 -21.61 10.71 28.26
CA PRO A 12 -20.68 10.40 27.21
C PRO A 12 -21.34 9.28 26.40
N ILE A 13 -21.76 9.60 25.18
CA ILE A 13 -22.02 8.57 24.19
C ILE A 13 -20.65 7.99 23.87
N ASN A 14 -20.27 6.95 24.60
CA ASN A 14 -19.01 6.26 24.41
C ASN A 14 -19.18 5.36 23.19
N ILE A 15 -19.00 5.93 22.00
CA ILE A 15 -18.99 5.12 20.79
C ILE A 15 -17.72 4.31 20.82
N GLN A 16 -17.89 3.00 20.89
CA GLN A 16 -16.81 2.04 20.88
C GLN A 16 -16.78 1.33 19.53
N LEU A 17 -15.70 1.53 18.78
CA LEU A 17 -15.42 0.71 17.61
C LEU A 17 -14.65 -0.53 18.07
N ILE A 18 -15.00 -1.70 17.55
CA ILE A 18 -14.32 -2.96 17.78
C ILE A 18 -13.74 -3.43 16.44
N TYR A 19 -12.42 -3.57 16.38
CA TYR A 19 -11.73 -4.23 15.28
C TYR A 19 -11.16 -5.56 15.76
N SER A 20 -11.40 -6.62 15.00
CA SER A 20 -10.94 -7.97 15.31
C SER A 20 -10.07 -8.49 14.18
N SER A 21 -8.86 -8.92 14.49
CA SER A 21 -7.97 -9.54 13.52
C SER A 21 -7.07 -10.58 14.19
N LYS A 22 -6.21 -11.23 13.41
CA LYS A 22 -5.30 -12.27 13.85
C LYS A 22 -3.92 -12.06 13.23
N LEU A 23 -2.91 -11.97 14.09
CA LEU A 23 -1.52 -12.12 13.69
C LEU A 23 -1.28 -13.61 13.42
N ILE A 24 -0.82 -13.93 12.22
CA ILE A 24 -0.49 -15.28 11.77
C ILE A 24 0.98 -15.31 11.33
N ASP A 25 1.54 -16.50 11.10
CA ASP A 25 2.94 -16.64 10.64
C ASP A 25 3.18 -15.88 9.32
N ASP A 26 2.13 -15.64 8.55
CA ASP A 26 2.14 -14.93 7.28
C ASP A 26 2.00 -13.40 7.41
N SER A 27 1.80 -12.87 8.63
CA SER A 27 1.72 -11.42 8.86
C SER A 27 3.09 -10.77 8.56
N PRO A 28 3.12 -9.56 7.98
CA PRO A 28 4.38 -8.89 7.67
C PRO A 28 5.20 -8.72 8.95
N THR A 29 6.52 -8.82 8.82
CA THR A 29 7.45 -8.69 9.95
C THR A 29 8.32 -7.47 9.80
N TYR A 30 8.70 -6.87 10.92
CA TYR A 30 9.67 -5.79 10.96
C TYR A 30 10.60 -5.93 12.16
N TYR A 31 11.72 -5.21 12.09
CA TYR A 31 12.64 -5.05 13.21
C TYR A 31 12.15 -3.87 14.04
N ARG A 32 11.59 -4.16 15.21
CA ARG A 32 11.07 -3.13 16.12
C ARG A 32 12.18 -2.27 16.69
N ASP A 33 13.24 -2.93 17.13
CA ASP A 33 14.48 -2.37 17.65
C ASP A 33 15.61 -3.31 17.24
N TYR A 34 16.84 -2.81 17.13
CA TYR A 34 18.03 -3.61 16.77
C TYR A 34 18.26 -4.88 17.64
N GLN A 35 17.49 -5.06 18.70
CA GLN A 35 17.55 -6.19 19.63
C GLN A 35 16.47 -7.26 19.41
N VAL A 36 15.34 -6.98 18.74
CA VAL A 36 14.23 -7.94 18.58
C VAL A 36 13.96 -8.21 17.09
N PRO A 37 14.48 -9.34 16.56
CA PRO A 37 14.26 -9.69 15.16
C PRO A 37 12.83 -10.20 14.92
N GLU A 38 12.26 -9.85 13.76
CA GLU A 38 11.10 -10.54 13.16
C GLU A 38 9.81 -10.51 14.01
N CYS A 39 9.29 -9.31 14.28
CA CYS A 39 7.99 -9.15 14.93
C CYS A 39 6.87 -9.03 13.89
N HIS A 40 5.87 -9.92 13.95
CA HIS A 40 4.67 -9.80 13.13
C HIS A 40 3.89 -8.55 13.51
N TYR A 41 3.34 -7.86 12.52
CA TYR A 41 2.54 -6.67 12.74
C TYR A 41 1.37 -6.54 11.76
N GLU A 42 0.40 -5.73 12.15
CA GLU A 42 -0.70 -5.29 11.31
C GLU A 42 -0.84 -3.77 11.42
N THR A 43 -1.12 -3.11 10.30
CA THR A 43 -1.32 -1.66 10.22
C THR A 43 -2.76 -1.32 9.93
N LEU A 44 -3.30 -0.39 10.74
CA LEU A 44 -4.67 0.06 10.68
C LEU A 44 -4.67 1.59 10.52
N GLN A 45 -5.31 2.09 9.47
CA GLN A 45 -5.51 3.52 9.28
C GLN A 45 -6.73 3.98 10.11
N ILE A 46 -6.52 5.00 10.94
CA ILE A 46 -7.55 5.59 11.77
C ILE A 46 -8.18 6.78 11.02
N HIS A 47 -9.48 6.71 10.78
CA HIS A 47 -10.25 7.80 10.19
C HIS A 47 -11.00 8.56 11.28
N ILE A 48 -10.58 9.82 11.51
CA ILE A 48 -11.13 10.68 12.54
C ILE A 48 -12.10 11.68 11.91
N ASN A 49 -13.34 11.67 12.41
CA ASN A 49 -14.38 12.60 11.99
C ASN A 49 -14.43 13.85 12.88
N THR A 50 -13.82 13.83 14.06
CA THR A 50 -13.90 14.93 15.04
C THR A 50 -12.62 15.01 15.85
N THR A 51 -12.07 16.21 15.99
CA THR A 51 -10.86 16.40 16.79
C THR A 51 -11.17 16.22 18.27
N GLY A 52 -10.30 15.51 18.98
CA GLY A 52 -10.42 15.35 20.43
C GLY A 52 -9.60 14.20 20.98
N LEU A 53 -9.88 13.87 22.24
CA LEU A 53 -9.18 12.84 22.98
C LEU A 53 -9.74 11.45 22.62
N TYR A 54 -8.86 10.58 22.14
CA TYR A 54 -9.18 9.19 21.83
C TYR A 54 -8.42 8.24 22.75
N VAL A 55 -9.10 7.16 23.13
CA VAL A 55 -8.54 6.07 23.91
C VAL A 55 -8.58 4.81 23.07
N LEU A 56 -7.42 4.25 22.78
CA LEU A 56 -7.25 3.01 22.06
C LEU A 56 -6.71 1.95 23.01
N TRP A 57 -7.31 0.78 23.05
CA TRP A 57 -6.78 -0.32 23.86
C TRP A 57 -7.00 -1.65 23.18
N SER A 58 -6.17 -2.61 23.55
CA SER A 58 -6.34 -3.98 23.10
C SER A 58 -6.96 -4.85 24.17
N GLU A 59 -7.81 -5.79 23.77
CA GLU A 59 -8.24 -6.87 24.65
C GLU A 59 -7.81 -8.19 24.05
N ASN A 60 -6.60 -8.63 24.40
CA ASN A 60 -5.94 -9.74 23.73
C ASN A 60 -5.59 -10.85 24.71
N ASN A 61 -5.48 -12.08 24.20
CA ASN A 61 -4.84 -13.21 24.88
C ASN A 61 -3.33 -13.27 24.59
N ILE A 62 -2.80 -12.35 23.78
CA ILE A 62 -1.39 -12.23 23.41
C ILE A 62 -0.80 -10.93 23.97
N ASN A 63 0.48 -10.95 24.33
CA ASN A 63 1.23 -9.76 24.76
C ASN A 63 1.37 -8.78 23.60
N ALA A 64 0.40 -7.90 23.41
CA ALA A 64 0.37 -6.96 22.31
C ALA A 64 1.04 -5.64 22.66
N TYR A 65 1.62 -5.04 21.63
CA TYR A 65 2.31 -3.78 21.65
C TYR A 65 1.68 -2.90 20.56
N GLY A 66 1.14 -1.75 20.95
CA GLY A 66 0.56 -0.77 20.03
C GLY A 66 1.50 0.42 19.81
N TYR A 67 1.56 0.91 18.56
CA TYR A 67 2.26 2.12 18.16
C TYR A 67 1.33 3.00 17.32
N ILE A 68 1.36 4.30 17.54
CA ILE A 68 0.61 5.28 16.74
C ILE A 68 1.61 6.17 16.00
N TYR A 69 1.45 6.23 14.68
CA TYR A 69 2.25 7.03 13.77
C TYR A 69 1.42 8.16 13.16
N LYS A 70 2.06 9.29 12.89
CA LYS A 70 1.50 10.39 12.09
C LYS A 70 1.86 10.21 10.63
N ASN A 71 0.90 10.41 9.73
CA ASN A 71 1.05 10.34 8.27
C ASN A 71 1.37 8.94 7.70
N ASP A 72 2.52 8.37 8.05
CA ASP A 72 3.00 7.11 7.46
C ASP A 72 3.84 6.28 8.44
N PHE A 73 3.83 4.96 8.26
CA PHE A 73 4.63 3.99 9.00
C PHE A 73 5.65 3.34 8.07
N ASN A 74 6.93 3.47 8.40
CA ASN A 74 8.01 2.82 7.66
C ASN A 74 8.62 1.67 8.48
N PRO A 75 8.46 0.39 8.07
CA PRO A 75 9.02 -0.74 8.80
C PRO A 75 10.55 -0.78 8.82
N LEU A 76 11.23 -0.03 7.94
CA LEU A 76 12.70 0.10 7.94
C LEU A 76 13.19 1.20 8.89
N LYS A 77 12.32 2.14 9.26
CA LYS A 77 12.59 3.25 10.18
C LYS A 77 11.42 3.41 11.14
N PRO A 78 11.20 2.45 12.05
CA PRO A 78 10.04 2.44 12.93
C PRO A 78 10.02 3.59 13.94
N THR A 79 11.09 4.37 14.07
CA THR A 79 11.13 5.57 14.91
C THR A 79 10.64 6.83 14.19
N GLU A 80 10.58 6.81 12.86
CA GLU A 80 10.11 7.94 12.06
C GLU A 80 8.60 8.11 12.21
N ASN A 81 8.15 9.35 12.43
CA ASN A 81 6.75 9.71 12.63
C ASN A 81 6.01 9.04 13.82
N LEU A 82 6.73 8.35 14.69
CA LEU A 82 6.15 7.74 15.89
C LEU A 82 5.65 8.83 16.84
N LEU A 83 4.37 8.77 17.22
CA LEU A 83 3.77 9.67 18.20
C LEU A 83 3.77 9.07 19.60
N LEU A 84 3.34 7.81 19.70
CA LEU A 84 3.15 7.14 20.98
C LEU A 84 3.28 5.63 20.80
N SER A 85 3.84 4.96 21.80
CA SER A 85 3.88 3.50 21.87
C SER A 85 3.55 3.03 23.30
N HIS A 86 3.01 1.83 23.42
CA HIS A 86 2.76 1.22 24.72
C HIS A 86 2.87 -0.31 24.67
N ASP A 87 3.76 -0.86 25.50
CA ASP A 87 4.22 -2.25 25.47
C ASP A 87 3.42 -3.23 26.33
N GLY A 88 2.36 -2.73 26.99
CA GLY A 88 1.47 -3.54 27.84
C GLY A 88 2.14 -4.09 29.10
N LYS A 89 3.32 -3.59 29.52
CA LYS A 89 4.05 -4.08 30.71
C LYS A 89 3.26 -3.96 32.02
N CYS A 90 2.30 -3.04 32.09
CA CYS A 90 1.50 -2.81 33.30
C CYS A 90 0.08 -3.39 33.23
N ASN A 91 -0.34 -3.98 32.11
CA ASN A 91 -1.75 -4.35 31.83
C ASN A 91 -1.88 -5.80 31.33
N ASP A 92 -1.18 -6.76 31.93
CA ASP A 92 -1.28 -8.19 31.56
C ASP A 92 -1.07 -8.47 30.06
N GLY A 93 -0.20 -7.70 29.40
CA GLY A 93 0.06 -7.85 27.96
C GLY A 93 -0.91 -7.10 27.04
N LYS A 94 -1.77 -6.23 27.57
CA LYS A 94 -2.70 -5.40 26.78
C LYS A 94 -2.16 -3.97 26.64
N PHE A 95 -2.13 -3.42 25.44
CA PHE A 95 -1.75 -2.02 25.26
C PHE A 95 -2.93 -1.07 25.51
N LYS A 96 -2.64 0.12 26.03
CA LYS A 96 -3.60 1.22 26.16
C LYS A 96 -2.89 2.53 25.81
N LEU A 97 -3.43 3.24 24.82
CA LEU A 97 -2.90 4.45 24.22
C LEU A 97 -3.96 5.54 24.37
N ILE A 98 -3.54 6.71 24.86
CA ILE A 98 -4.41 7.87 25.05
C ILE A 98 -3.74 9.01 24.28
N ILE A 99 -4.43 9.56 23.28
CA ILE A 99 -3.86 10.54 22.36
C ILE A 99 -4.93 11.50 21.84
N ASP A 100 -4.56 12.76 21.65
CA ASP A 100 -5.38 13.74 20.96
C ASP A 100 -5.18 13.60 19.44
N LEU A 101 -6.28 13.37 18.73
CA LEU A 101 -6.28 13.17 17.28
C LEU A 101 -7.02 14.32 16.58
N GLU A 102 -6.45 14.79 15.48
CA GLU A 102 -6.98 15.92 14.69
C GLU A 102 -7.66 15.44 13.41
N ILE A 103 -8.68 16.19 12.96
CA ILE A 103 -9.29 15.96 11.63
C ILE A 103 -8.29 16.26 10.51
N ASN A 104 -8.51 15.66 9.34
CA ASN A 104 -7.66 15.82 8.14
C ASN A 104 -6.19 15.40 8.32
N THR A 105 -5.86 14.72 9.42
CA THR A 105 -4.54 14.13 9.65
C THR A 105 -4.65 12.61 9.52
N ARG A 106 -3.73 12.00 8.77
CA ARG A 106 -3.64 10.55 8.64
C ARG A 106 -2.92 9.98 9.86
N TYR A 107 -3.53 9.03 10.55
CA TYR A 107 -2.90 8.31 11.65
C TYR A 107 -2.90 6.81 11.39
N ILE A 108 -1.81 6.15 11.74
CA ILE A 108 -1.64 4.71 11.54
C ILE A 108 -1.37 4.07 12.89
N LEU A 109 -2.22 3.11 13.26
CA LEU A 109 -2.01 2.22 14.39
C LEU A 109 -1.29 0.96 13.89
N VAL A 110 -0.10 0.70 14.42
CA VAL A 110 0.61 -0.56 14.22
C VAL A 110 0.41 -1.42 15.46
N VAL A 111 -0.15 -2.61 15.27
CA VAL A 111 -0.30 -3.63 16.33
C VAL A 111 0.72 -4.72 16.09
N THR A 112 1.52 -5.05 17.10
CA THR A 112 2.54 -6.10 17.07
C THR A 112 2.61 -6.83 18.42
N THR A 113 3.50 -7.81 18.58
CA THR A 113 3.61 -8.67 19.78
C THR A 113 4.92 -8.45 20.52
N ARG A 114 4.92 -8.41 21.86
CA ARG A 114 6.15 -8.21 22.64
C ARG A 114 7.26 -9.18 22.23
N ASP A 115 6.92 -10.46 22.16
CA ASP A 115 7.85 -11.54 21.86
C ASP A 115 7.87 -11.83 20.35
N PRO A 116 9.06 -12.02 19.74
CA PRO A 116 9.17 -12.26 18.31
C PRO A 116 8.45 -13.56 17.91
N LYS A 117 7.98 -13.64 16.66
CA LYS A 117 7.27 -14.82 16.11
C LYS A 117 6.02 -15.24 16.88
N THR A 118 5.47 -14.36 17.70
CA THR A 118 4.21 -14.62 18.41
C THR A 118 3.04 -14.30 17.50
N ILE A 119 2.13 -15.26 17.39
CA ILE A 119 0.90 -15.20 16.60
C ILE A 119 -0.33 -15.30 17.52
N GLY A 120 -1.47 -14.76 17.09
CA GLY A 120 -2.71 -14.88 17.84
C GLY A 120 -3.75 -13.83 17.48
N ASN A 121 -4.95 -14.04 17.98
CA ASN A 121 -6.07 -13.12 17.78
C ASN A 121 -5.91 -11.89 18.65
N PHE A 122 -6.27 -10.74 18.11
CA PHE A 122 -6.31 -9.49 18.85
C PHE A 122 -7.56 -8.68 18.53
N PHE A 123 -8.02 -7.96 19.54
CA PHE A 123 -9.11 -7.01 19.45
C PHE A 123 -8.59 -5.62 19.78
N VAL A 124 -8.91 -4.65 18.93
CA VAL A 124 -8.64 -3.23 19.17
C VAL A 124 -9.95 -2.53 19.41
N TYR A 125 -10.00 -1.79 20.49
CA TYR A 125 -11.11 -0.95 20.89
C TYR A 125 -10.70 0.51 20.79
N ILE A 126 -11.56 1.31 20.19
CA ILE A 126 -11.37 2.76 20.10
C ILE A 126 -12.59 3.44 20.68
N SER A 127 -12.35 4.34 21.63
CA SER A 127 -13.33 5.22 22.23
C SER A 127 -12.95 6.67 21.96
N GLY A 128 -13.93 7.50 21.64
CA GLY A 128 -13.73 8.93 21.47
C GLY A 128 -15.02 9.71 21.34
N PRO A 129 -14.92 11.03 21.03
CA PRO A 129 -16.07 11.92 20.99
C PRO A 129 -17.09 11.61 19.89
N ASN A 130 -16.70 10.86 18.85
CA ASN A 130 -17.57 10.48 17.71
C ASN A 130 -17.13 9.16 17.07
N ASN A 131 -17.98 8.62 16.18
CA ASN A 131 -17.69 7.40 15.41
C ASN A 131 -16.35 7.52 14.67
N VAL A 132 -15.47 6.55 14.93
CA VAL A 132 -14.20 6.31 14.23
C VAL A 132 -14.40 5.15 13.27
N SER A 133 -13.75 5.17 12.11
CA SER A 133 -13.61 3.99 11.27
C SER A 133 -12.14 3.58 11.18
N LEU A 134 -11.92 2.26 11.16
CA LEU A 134 -10.63 1.66 10.92
C LEU A 134 -10.67 0.95 9.57
N SER A 135 -9.63 1.14 8.77
CA SER A 135 -9.38 0.29 7.61
C SER A 135 -8.01 -0.35 7.77
N SER A 136 -7.92 -1.66 7.62
CA SER A 136 -6.64 -2.30 7.42
C SER A 136 -6.06 -1.82 6.09
N PHE A 137 -4.76 -1.56 6.11
CA PHE A 137 -3.98 -1.22 4.94
C PHE A 137 -2.65 -1.93 5.13
N CYS A 138 -2.18 -2.70 4.14
CA CYS A 138 -0.80 -3.15 4.19
C CYS A 138 0.07 -1.91 4.03
N PRO A 139 1.11 -1.71 4.86
CA PRO A 139 2.01 -0.60 4.62
C PRO A 139 2.52 -0.75 3.20
N GLU A 140 2.34 0.31 2.40
CA GLU A 140 3.22 0.51 1.27
C GLU A 140 4.62 0.26 1.83
N LEU A 141 5.37 -0.64 1.20
CA LEU A 141 6.79 -0.68 1.42
C LEU A 141 7.30 0.67 0.87
N SER A 142 7.17 1.75 1.66
CA SER A 142 7.44 3.13 1.30
C SER A 142 8.91 3.32 0.90
N SER A 143 9.73 2.30 1.10
CA SER A 143 11.06 2.16 0.49
C SER A 143 11.09 2.03 -1.03
N CYS A 144 9.94 1.85 -1.69
CA CYS A 144 9.87 1.87 -3.15
C CYS A 144 9.66 3.27 -3.73
N ALA A 145 9.22 4.23 -2.90
CA ALA A 145 9.27 5.63 -3.24
C ALA A 145 10.67 6.16 -2.87
N ILE A 146 11.60 6.03 -3.81
CA ILE A 146 12.73 6.97 -3.83
C ILE A 146 12.12 8.38 -3.91
N ARG A 147 12.23 9.12 -2.80
CA ARG A 147 12.31 10.58 -2.68
C ARG A 147 11.74 11.35 -3.88
N ASP A 148 10.43 11.51 -3.96
CA ASP A 148 9.82 12.55 -4.78
C ASP A 148 8.65 13.17 -4.01
N GLN A 149 8.95 14.25 -3.30
CA GLN A 149 8.02 14.98 -2.42
C GLN A 149 7.13 15.97 -3.19
N TYR A 150 6.99 15.91 -4.52
CA TYR A 150 6.40 17.06 -5.22
C TYR A 150 5.43 16.84 -6.39
N ASN A 151 4.98 15.62 -6.72
CA ASN A 151 3.96 15.46 -7.78
C ASN A 151 2.85 14.47 -7.39
N LEU A 152 1.86 14.97 -6.66
CA LEU A 152 0.65 14.26 -6.23
C LEU A 152 -0.26 13.81 -7.39
N TYR A 153 -0.13 14.41 -8.58
CA TYR A 153 -1.09 14.19 -9.66
C TYR A 153 -0.79 12.96 -10.55
N MET A 154 0.48 12.56 -10.69
CA MET A 154 0.86 11.35 -11.46
C MET A 154 1.01 10.09 -10.61
N LYS A 155 1.03 10.22 -9.27
CA LYS A 155 1.16 9.09 -8.33
C LYS A 155 -0.11 8.23 -8.26
N GLY A 156 -1.27 8.75 -8.67
CA GLY A 156 -2.57 8.09 -8.47
C GLY A 156 -2.76 6.81 -9.30
N ILE A 157 -2.40 6.77 -10.57
CA ILE A 157 -2.82 5.65 -11.44
C ILE A 157 -2.01 4.38 -11.17
N ALA A 158 -0.69 4.50 -10.93
CA ALA A 158 0.16 3.35 -10.60
C ALA A 158 -0.04 2.84 -9.15
N LEU A 159 -0.29 3.74 -8.19
CA LEU A 159 -0.54 3.37 -6.79
C LEU A 159 -1.94 2.78 -6.58
N THR A 160 -2.96 3.24 -7.32
CA THR A 160 -4.33 2.72 -7.13
C THR A 160 -4.43 1.23 -7.44
N LEU A 161 -3.74 0.72 -8.47
CA LEU A 161 -3.79 -0.71 -8.77
C LEU A 161 -3.08 -1.53 -7.69
N ASP A 162 -1.90 -1.08 -7.25
CA ASP A 162 -1.13 -1.74 -6.20
C ASP A 162 -1.90 -1.73 -4.87
N ASP A 163 -2.52 -0.61 -4.50
CA ASP A 163 -3.38 -0.48 -3.31
C ASP A 163 -4.64 -1.34 -3.38
N ILE A 164 -5.33 -1.36 -4.53
CA ILE A 164 -6.53 -2.18 -4.75
C ILE A 164 -6.18 -3.66 -4.67
N LEU A 165 -5.09 -4.10 -5.33
CA LEU A 165 -4.63 -5.49 -5.23
C LEU A 165 -4.24 -5.83 -3.78
N CYS A 166 -3.54 -4.93 -3.09
CA CYS A 166 -3.01 -5.20 -1.76
C CYS A 166 -4.11 -5.36 -0.70
N ASN A 167 -5.19 -4.58 -0.82
CA ASN A 167 -6.33 -4.64 0.09
C ASN A 167 -7.21 -5.87 -0.16
N GLU A 168 -7.28 -6.34 -1.40
CA GLU A 168 -8.21 -7.41 -1.80
C GLU A 168 -7.57 -8.81 -1.88
N LEU A 169 -6.23 -8.92 -2.01
CA LEU A 169 -5.55 -10.22 -2.12
C LEU A 169 -5.42 -10.93 -0.77
N GLN A 170 -6.00 -12.13 -0.70
CA GLN A 170 -5.82 -13.04 0.43
C GLN A 170 -4.59 -13.93 0.19
N PRO A 171 -3.66 -14.02 1.15
CA PRO A 171 -2.49 -14.89 1.02
C PRO A 171 -2.86 -16.37 1.07
N ASN A 172 -2.00 -17.24 0.51
CA ASN A 172 -2.16 -18.72 0.51
C ASN A 172 -3.45 -19.28 -0.14
N ILE A 173 -4.18 -18.47 -0.91
CA ILE A 173 -5.35 -18.91 -1.69
C ILE A 173 -5.02 -18.89 -3.19
N VAL A 174 -5.36 -19.98 -3.89
CA VAL A 174 -5.17 -20.11 -5.33
C VAL A 174 -5.93 -18.99 -6.07
N LEU A 175 -5.33 -18.43 -7.13
CA LEU A 175 -5.86 -17.28 -7.89
C LEU A 175 -7.34 -17.44 -8.32
N ASN A 176 -7.80 -18.67 -8.59
CA ASN A 176 -9.16 -18.95 -9.01
C ASN A 176 -10.22 -18.80 -7.88
N ASN A 177 -9.78 -18.83 -6.62
CA ASN A 177 -10.67 -18.69 -5.44
C ASN A 177 -10.57 -17.30 -4.79
N GLN A 178 -9.78 -16.39 -5.38
CA GLN A 178 -9.65 -15.00 -4.93
C GLN A 178 -10.93 -14.18 -5.18
N SER A 179 -10.96 -12.95 -4.65
CA SER A 179 -12.10 -12.03 -4.77
C SER A 179 -12.41 -11.68 -6.24
N PHE A 180 -13.66 -11.26 -6.49
CA PHE A 180 -14.12 -10.87 -7.83
C PHE A 180 -13.24 -9.76 -8.45
N SER A 181 -12.84 -8.78 -7.65
CA SER A 181 -11.99 -7.66 -8.07
C SER A 181 -10.66 -8.12 -8.66
N ILE A 182 -10.05 -9.16 -8.09
CA ILE A 182 -8.78 -9.73 -8.56
C ILE A 182 -8.98 -10.46 -9.89
N LYS A 183 -10.05 -11.26 -10.00
CA LYS A 183 -10.37 -11.96 -11.25
C LYS A 183 -10.63 -10.98 -12.39
N LEU A 184 -11.34 -9.89 -12.11
CA LEU A 184 -11.57 -8.80 -13.05
C LEU A 184 -10.25 -8.14 -13.46
N SER A 185 -9.38 -7.82 -12.50
CA SER A 185 -8.07 -7.24 -12.77
C SER A 185 -7.20 -8.15 -13.64
N VAL A 186 -7.15 -9.46 -13.36
CA VAL A 186 -6.43 -10.45 -14.17
C VAL A 186 -7.02 -10.51 -15.58
N GLY A 187 -8.35 -10.46 -15.72
CA GLY A 187 -9.02 -10.41 -17.02
C GLY A 187 -8.63 -9.17 -17.84
N LEU A 188 -8.63 -8.00 -17.20
CA LEU A 188 -8.24 -6.73 -17.84
C LEU A 188 -6.77 -6.72 -18.26
N THR A 189 -5.85 -7.23 -17.42
CA THR A 189 -4.42 -7.29 -17.78
C THR A 189 -4.18 -8.24 -18.96
N ILE A 190 -4.90 -9.36 -19.05
CA ILE A 190 -4.83 -10.26 -20.21
C ILE A 190 -5.35 -9.56 -21.49
N ILE A 191 -6.46 -8.83 -21.41
CA ILE A 191 -7.01 -8.09 -22.56
C ILE A 191 -6.02 -7.02 -23.04
N MET A 192 -5.47 -6.23 -22.11
CA MET A 192 -4.46 -5.22 -22.43
C MET A 192 -3.23 -5.81 -23.09
N PHE A 193 -2.78 -6.99 -22.65
CA PHE A 193 -1.66 -7.70 -23.27
C PHE A 193 -1.95 -8.11 -24.71
N VAL A 194 -3.09 -8.76 -24.94
CA VAL A 194 -3.47 -9.25 -26.27
C VAL A 194 -3.62 -8.10 -27.25
N ALA A 195 -4.32 -7.02 -26.85
CA ALA A 195 -4.47 -5.83 -27.68
C ALA A 195 -3.10 -5.19 -27.99
N GLY A 196 -2.24 -5.06 -26.97
CA GLY A 196 -0.89 -4.53 -27.11
C GLY A 196 0.00 -5.32 -28.07
N LEU A 197 -0.06 -6.65 -28.00
CA LEU A 197 0.67 -7.54 -28.92
C LEU A 197 0.19 -7.38 -30.36
N ILE A 198 -1.11 -7.36 -30.58
CA ILE A 198 -1.69 -7.19 -31.93
C ILE A 198 -1.24 -5.84 -32.50
N SER A 199 -1.37 -4.75 -31.74
CA SER A 199 -0.94 -3.42 -32.16
C SER A 199 0.56 -3.33 -32.42
N GLY A 200 1.39 -3.94 -31.58
CA GLY A 200 2.85 -3.99 -31.77
C GLY A 200 3.25 -4.74 -33.03
N ILE A 201 2.66 -5.92 -33.27
CA ILE A 201 2.96 -6.75 -34.46
C ILE A 201 2.51 -6.04 -35.74
N LEU A 202 1.29 -5.49 -35.78
CA LEU A 202 0.77 -4.78 -36.96
C LEU A 202 1.62 -3.55 -37.29
N SER A 203 2.03 -2.79 -36.28
CA SER A 203 2.90 -1.62 -36.45
C SER A 203 4.28 -2.02 -36.97
N PHE A 204 4.87 -3.07 -36.38
CA PHE A 204 6.17 -3.58 -36.80
C PHE A 204 6.16 -4.04 -38.26
N VAL A 205 5.15 -4.79 -38.68
CA VAL A 205 5.01 -5.25 -40.09
C VAL A 205 4.84 -4.06 -41.04
N THR A 206 4.05 -3.05 -40.64
CA THR A 206 3.74 -1.88 -41.48
C THR A 206 4.96 -0.97 -41.66
N PHE A 207 5.70 -0.71 -40.58
CA PHE A 207 6.87 0.20 -40.60
C PHE A 207 8.19 -0.50 -40.93
N GLN A 208 8.22 -1.83 -41.08
CA GLN A 208 9.36 -2.52 -41.69
C GLN A 208 9.48 -2.28 -43.20
N ASN A 209 8.42 -1.82 -43.86
CA ASN A 209 8.48 -1.54 -45.29
C ASN A 209 9.44 -0.38 -45.58
N LYS A 210 10.32 -0.53 -46.57
CA LYS A 210 11.38 0.43 -46.91
C LYS A 210 10.81 1.79 -47.32
N ASP A 211 9.65 1.80 -47.97
CA ASP A 211 8.98 3.04 -48.40
C ASP A 211 8.50 3.87 -47.19
N ALA A 212 8.09 3.20 -46.11
CA ALA A 212 7.61 3.87 -44.89
C ALA A 212 8.76 4.44 -44.04
N GLN A 213 9.99 3.92 -44.16
CA GLN A 213 11.18 4.38 -43.44
C GLN A 213 11.92 5.52 -44.14
N GLN A 214 11.46 5.94 -45.31
CA GLN A 214 12.10 7.02 -46.09
C GLN A 214 11.88 8.41 -45.44
N VAL A 215 10.88 8.52 -44.56
CA VAL A 215 10.53 9.71 -43.78
C VAL A 215 10.86 9.43 -42.31
N GLY A 216 11.42 10.42 -41.58
CA GLY A 216 11.81 10.27 -40.17
C GLY A 216 10.63 9.80 -39.30
N CYS A 217 9.42 10.22 -39.65
CA CYS A 217 8.18 9.85 -38.99
C CYS A 217 7.98 8.33 -38.91
N GLY A 218 8.36 7.58 -39.95
CA GLY A 218 8.25 6.12 -39.96
C GLY A 218 9.20 5.44 -38.98
N ILE A 219 10.41 5.99 -38.80
CA ILE A 219 11.41 5.50 -37.85
C ILE A 219 10.95 5.77 -36.41
N TYR A 220 10.41 6.96 -36.13
CA TYR A 220 9.86 7.30 -34.81
C TYR A 220 8.66 6.42 -34.44
N LEU A 221 7.77 6.11 -35.41
CA LEU A 221 6.63 5.21 -35.19
C LEU A 221 7.07 3.77 -34.95
N LEU A 222 8.10 3.28 -35.66
CA LEU A 222 8.69 1.98 -35.39
C LEU A 222 9.29 1.93 -33.97
N ALA A 223 10.06 2.94 -33.57
CA ALA A 223 10.62 3.04 -32.23
C ALA A 223 9.54 3.13 -31.13
N SER A 224 8.44 3.86 -31.38
CA SER A 224 7.30 3.94 -30.46
C SER A 224 6.61 2.58 -30.32
N SER A 225 6.45 1.82 -31.41
CA SER A 225 5.87 0.48 -31.34
C SER A 225 6.71 -0.50 -30.50
N ILE A 226 8.04 -0.41 -30.58
CA ILE A 226 8.97 -1.25 -29.80
C ILE A 226 8.93 -0.86 -28.32
N THR A 227 8.98 0.45 -28.02
CA THR A 227 8.93 0.94 -26.63
C THR A 227 7.57 0.64 -25.98
N SER A 228 6.48 0.77 -26.73
CA SER A 228 5.12 0.39 -26.29
C SER A 228 4.96 -1.11 -26.05
N LEU A 229 5.58 -1.96 -26.87
CA LEU A 229 5.59 -3.40 -26.59
C LEU A 229 6.35 -3.71 -25.29
N LEU A 230 7.47 -3.02 -25.07
CA LEU A 230 8.30 -3.20 -23.88
C LEU A 230 7.63 -2.68 -22.60
N THR A 231 6.86 -1.58 -22.65
CA THR A 231 6.05 -1.11 -21.52
C THR A 231 5.01 -2.14 -21.09
N ILE A 232 4.30 -2.74 -22.05
CA ILE A 232 3.27 -3.75 -21.78
C ILE A 232 3.88 -5.00 -21.14
N ILE A 233 5.02 -5.49 -21.66
CA ILE A 233 5.75 -6.61 -21.06
C ILE A 233 6.17 -6.29 -19.62
N MET A 234 6.74 -5.11 -19.38
CA MET A 234 7.16 -4.68 -18.04
C MET A 234 5.98 -4.54 -17.07
N PHE A 235 4.84 -4.05 -17.54
CA PHE A 235 3.61 -3.94 -16.74
C PHE A 235 3.09 -5.32 -16.32
N ILE A 236 3.14 -6.31 -17.20
CA ILE A 236 2.74 -7.70 -16.89
C ILE A 236 3.70 -8.33 -15.89
N ILE A 237 5.01 -8.11 -16.06
CA ILE A 237 6.01 -8.54 -15.09
C ILE A 237 5.73 -7.90 -13.73
N LYS A 238 5.43 -6.59 -13.67
CA LYS A 238 5.04 -5.91 -12.43
C LYS A 238 3.81 -6.56 -11.80
N PHE A 239 2.75 -6.75 -12.58
CA PHE A 239 1.50 -7.33 -12.11
C PHE A 239 1.69 -8.74 -11.54
N TRP A 240 2.39 -9.61 -12.27
CA TRP A 240 2.70 -10.95 -11.79
C TRP A 240 3.65 -10.95 -10.60
N PHE A 241 4.61 -10.03 -10.55
CA PHE A 241 5.49 -9.85 -9.40
C PHE A 241 4.68 -9.50 -8.14
N VAL A 242 3.72 -8.58 -8.23
CA VAL A 242 2.82 -8.23 -7.11
C VAL A 242 1.94 -9.41 -6.71
N VAL A 243 1.33 -10.11 -7.68
CA VAL A 243 0.49 -11.28 -7.40
C VAL A 243 1.31 -12.42 -6.76
N LEU A 244 2.51 -12.71 -7.29
CA LEU A 244 3.38 -13.78 -6.79
C LEU A 244 3.95 -13.46 -5.41
N THR A 245 4.42 -12.22 -5.19
CA THR A 245 4.92 -11.79 -3.88
C THR A 245 3.84 -11.85 -2.81
N ARG A 246 2.57 -11.65 -3.19
CA ARG A 246 1.45 -11.71 -2.25
C ARG A 246 0.89 -13.13 -2.04
N ILE A 247 0.84 -13.96 -3.07
CA ILE A 247 0.42 -15.37 -2.94
C ILE A 247 1.51 -16.18 -2.22
N ASN A 248 2.79 -15.97 -2.55
CA ASN A 248 3.93 -16.64 -1.94
C ASN A 248 4.54 -15.77 -0.83
N ILE A 249 4.12 -16.04 0.40
CA ILE A 249 4.59 -15.38 1.63
C ILE A 249 6.09 -15.56 1.90
N SER A 250 6.74 -16.57 1.31
CA SER A 250 8.18 -16.82 1.48
C SER A 250 9.09 -15.88 0.66
N THR A 251 8.55 -14.80 0.07
CA THR A 251 9.36 -13.88 -0.73
C THR A 251 10.26 -13.05 0.18
N SER A 252 11.58 -13.21 0.02
CA SER A 252 12.55 -12.47 0.82
C SER A 252 12.44 -10.96 0.60
N LEU A 253 12.68 -10.20 1.68
CA LEU A 253 12.66 -8.73 1.67
C LEU A 253 13.59 -8.13 0.60
N SER A 254 14.69 -8.81 0.27
CA SER A 254 15.61 -8.41 -0.80
C SER A 254 15.00 -8.54 -2.20
N THR A 255 14.24 -9.60 -2.46
CA THR A 255 13.54 -9.82 -3.73
C THR A 255 12.45 -8.77 -3.93
N LEU A 256 11.69 -8.47 -2.87
CA LEU A 256 10.68 -7.42 -2.87
C LEU A 256 11.31 -6.05 -3.19
N ARG A 257 12.40 -5.70 -2.51
CA ARG A 257 13.13 -4.45 -2.73
C ARG A 257 13.75 -4.35 -4.12
N GLY A 258 14.34 -5.44 -4.62
CA GLY A 258 14.97 -5.49 -5.94
C GLY A 258 13.97 -5.26 -7.08
N GLY A 259 12.81 -5.92 -7.02
CA GLY A 259 11.73 -5.68 -7.98
C GLY A 259 11.20 -4.25 -7.91
N CYS A 260 11.03 -3.71 -6.71
CA CYS A 260 10.48 -2.37 -6.53
C CYS A 260 11.41 -1.25 -7.02
N VAL A 261 12.71 -1.35 -6.72
CA VAL A 261 13.71 -0.38 -7.20
C VAL A 261 13.91 -0.45 -8.71
N SER A 262 13.68 -1.60 -9.32
CA SER A 262 14.00 -1.82 -10.75
C SER A 262 12.79 -1.57 -11.66
N ILE A 263 11.62 -2.09 -11.32
CA ILE A 263 10.47 -2.13 -12.23
C ILE A 263 9.86 -0.74 -12.42
N GLU A 264 9.68 0.02 -11.33
CA GLU A 264 9.01 1.33 -11.36
C GLU A 264 9.78 2.37 -12.21
N PRO A 265 11.11 2.55 -12.06
CA PRO A 265 11.84 3.54 -12.85
C PRO A 265 11.95 3.15 -14.33
N ILE A 266 12.10 1.86 -14.62
CA ILE A 266 12.18 1.35 -16.00
C ILE A 266 10.85 1.60 -16.73
N LEU A 267 9.71 1.34 -16.08
CA LEU A 267 8.41 1.59 -16.66
C LEU A 267 8.19 3.09 -16.95
N LYS A 268 8.60 3.96 -16.02
CA LYS A 268 8.56 5.42 -16.23
C LYS A 268 9.43 5.86 -17.40
N LEU A 269 10.65 5.33 -17.51
CA LEU A 269 11.55 5.65 -18.62
C LEU A 269 10.88 5.35 -19.97
N PHE A 270 10.26 4.18 -20.13
CA PHE A 270 9.61 3.82 -21.38
C PHE A 270 8.38 4.69 -21.69
N LEU A 271 7.57 5.04 -20.68
CA LEU A 271 6.44 5.95 -20.86
C LEU A 271 6.90 7.36 -21.28
N TYR A 272 8.00 7.86 -20.71
CA TYR A 272 8.57 9.14 -21.14
C TYR A 272 9.11 9.07 -22.58
N LEU A 273 9.83 8.00 -22.92
CA LEU A 273 10.33 7.80 -24.28
C LEU A 273 9.21 7.78 -25.31
N ASP A 274 8.10 7.10 -25.03
CA ASP A 274 6.93 7.08 -25.92
C ASP A 274 6.33 8.48 -26.09
N GLY A 275 6.18 9.25 -25.02
CA GLY A 275 5.72 10.64 -25.09
C GLY A 275 6.63 11.54 -25.94
N TRP A 276 7.95 11.40 -25.81
CA TRP A 276 8.92 12.13 -26.64
C TRP A 276 8.88 11.70 -28.11
N LEU A 277 8.76 10.40 -28.39
CA LEU A 277 8.65 9.89 -29.76
C LEU A 277 7.39 10.42 -30.45
N ASN A 278 6.25 10.43 -29.75
CA ASN A 278 5.02 11.01 -30.26
C ASN A 278 5.13 12.53 -30.50
N ALA A 279 5.85 13.25 -29.65
CA ALA A 279 6.13 14.68 -29.86
C ALA A 279 7.01 14.92 -31.11
N CYS A 280 8.04 14.10 -31.32
CA CYS A 280 8.88 14.16 -32.53
C CYS A 280 8.06 13.93 -33.80
N VAL A 281 7.16 12.94 -33.80
CA VAL A 281 6.23 12.69 -34.92
C VAL A 281 5.35 13.90 -35.20
N ALA A 282 4.82 14.55 -34.16
CA ALA A 282 3.99 15.73 -34.32
C ALA A 282 4.76 16.94 -34.89
N ILE A 283 6.00 17.16 -34.44
CA ILE A 283 6.87 18.23 -34.94
C ILE A 283 7.19 18.02 -36.42
N GLU A 284 7.58 16.82 -36.81
CA GLU A 284 7.92 16.52 -38.20
C GLU A 284 6.72 16.64 -39.15
N ARG A 285 5.49 16.43 -38.65
CA ARG A 285 4.27 16.67 -39.42
C ARG A 285 3.87 18.14 -39.51
N ALA A 286 4.39 19.00 -38.64
CA ALA A 286 4.08 20.43 -38.62
C ALA A 286 5.04 21.27 -39.49
N VAL A 287 6.24 20.76 -39.75
CA VAL A 287 7.26 21.35 -40.63
C VAL A 287 7.01 20.92 -42.07
#